data_AF-A0A947NH08-F1
#
_entry.id   AF-A0A947NH08-F1
#
_cell.length_a   1.000
_cell.length_b   1.000
_cell.length_c   1.000
_cell.angle_alpha   90.00
_cell.angle_beta   90.00
_cell.angle_gamma   90.00
#
_symmetry.space_group_name_H-M   'P 1'
#
loop_
_entity.id
_entity.type
_entity.pdbx_description
1 polymer ?
#
loop_
_entity_poly.entity_id
_entity_poly.type
_entity_poly.pdbx_seq_one_letter_code
_entity_poly.pdbx_strand_id
1 'polypeptide(L)'
;MLTNTQIIKKSAQYVSLIIGLTIIFVGLALLSQDLVASIANHNTQIIIIASFVLFLAIIFQYKQTGIALENATLYKVLQEKQALLDRDLQMARSVQQGLIPSQIPNPPGFSLAARCLPAANIGGDFYEFIEKSDTLNIILGDVSGHGVSSALVMALTNGIMNEISQKSSSPANTLNEANHYIQHYLANNINFVTIFYAALNINNKKMTYSKGGHLPALLFKKDTASPQMLDSEGTVLGVFGDTNFLETEVQLSTGDVVIFYTDGLIEIQNS
;
A
#
# COMPACT_ATOMS: atom_id res chain seq x y z
N MET A 1 -28.87 -3.77 -25.24
CA MET A 1 -28.47 -4.37 -23.95
C MET A 1 -29.55 -4.04 -22.94
N LEU A 2 -30.24 -5.03 -22.38
CA LEU A 2 -31.21 -4.80 -21.29
C LEU A 2 -30.42 -4.47 -20.01
N THR A 3 -30.80 -3.45 -19.26
CA THR A 3 -30.17 -3.08 -17.99
C THR A 3 -30.40 -4.17 -16.92
N ASN A 4 -29.50 -4.31 -15.93
CA ASN A 4 -29.60 -5.33 -14.85
C ASN A 4 -31.00 -5.35 -14.18
N THR A 5 -31.65 -4.20 -14.07
CA THR A 5 -33.02 -4.06 -13.53
C THR A 5 -34.09 -4.73 -14.41
N GLN A 6 -33.91 -4.75 -15.74
CA GLN A 6 -34.83 -5.42 -16.67
C GLN A 6 -34.65 -6.95 -16.66
N ILE A 7 -33.44 -7.44 -16.37
CA ILE A 7 -33.16 -8.88 -16.22
C ILE A 7 -33.81 -9.41 -14.93
N ILE A 8 -33.67 -8.68 -13.82
CA ILE A 8 -34.29 -9.03 -12.53
C ILE A 8 -35.83 -8.98 -12.61
N LYS A 9 -36.40 -7.98 -13.31
CA LYS A 9 -37.85 -7.94 -13.52
C LYS A 9 -38.36 -9.10 -14.38
N LYS A 10 -37.61 -9.49 -15.42
CA LYS A 10 -37.95 -10.67 -16.23
C LYS A 10 -37.84 -11.96 -15.42
N SER A 11 -36.78 -12.16 -14.65
CA SER A 11 -36.62 -13.36 -13.83
C SER A 11 -37.71 -13.47 -12.76
N ALA A 12 -38.10 -12.36 -12.13
CA ALA A 12 -39.24 -12.32 -11.20
C ALA A 12 -40.57 -12.67 -11.88
N GLN A 13 -40.81 -12.18 -13.11
CA GLN A 13 -41.98 -12.58 -13.90
C GLN A 13 -42.00 -14.07 -14.22
N TYR A 14 -40.86 -14.66 -14.61
CA TYR A 14 -40.78 -16.11 -14.86
C TYR A 14 -41.00 -16.93 -13.59
N VAL A 15 -40.44 -16.51 -12.45
CA VAL A 15 -40.69 -17.17 -11.15
C VAL A 15 -42.17 -17.10 -10.77
N SER A 16 -42.83 -15.95 -10.96
CA SER A 16 -44.26 -15.82 -10.69
C SER A 16 -45.13 -16.67 -11.63
N LEU A 17 -44.74 -16.79 -12.89
CA LEU A 17 -45.40 -17.63 -13.88
C LEU A 17 -45.25 -19.11 -13.54
N ILE A 18 -44.05 -19.52 -13.13
CA ILE A 18 -43.76 -20.89 -12.69
C ILE A 18 -44.57 -21.22 -11.44
N ILE A 19 -44.58 -20.36 -10.41
CA ILE A 19 -45.39 -20.55 -9.20
C ILE A 19 -46.87 -20.66 -9.55
N GLY A 20 -47.38 -19.81 -10.44
CA GLY A 20 -48.76 -19.87 -10.92
C GLY A 20 -49.09 -21.20 -11.60
N LEU A 21 -48.20 -21.69 -12.48
CA LEU A 21 -48.32 -23.01 -13.11
C LEU A 21 -48.26 -24.15 -12.08
N THR A 22 -47.42 -24.05 -11.05
CA THR A 22 -47.35 -25.05 -9.97
C THR A 22 -48.64 -25.10 -9.16
N ILE A 23 -49.21 -23.95 -8.81
CA ILE A 23 -50.48 -23.87 -8.06
C ILE A 23 -51.62 -24.45 -8.90
N ILE A 24 -51.67 -24.14 -10.20
CA ILE A 24 -52.66 -24.71 -11.13
C ILE A 24 -52.48 -26.22 -11.22
N PHE A 25 -51.25 -26.72 -11.35
CA PHE A 25 -50.95 -28.15 -11.47
C PHE A 25 -51.27 -28.91 -10.18
N VAL A 26 -50.91 -28.36 -9.01
CA VAL A 26 -51.26 -28.92 -7.70
C VAL A 26 -52.77 -28.88 -7.48
N GLY A 27 -53.44 -27.79 -7.86
CA GLY A 27 -54.89 -27.66 -7.81
C GLY A 27 -55.60 -28.68 -8.70
N LEU A 28 -55.09 -28.90 -9.92
CA LEU A 28 -55.55 -29.97 -10.82
C LEU A 28 -55.28 -31.36 -10.23
N ALA A 29 -54.12 -31.59 -9.60
CA ALA A 29 -53.80 -32.86 -8.97
C ALA A 29 -54.69 -33.15 -7.75
N LEU A 30 -55.04 -32.12 -6.95
CA LEU A 30 -55.96 -32.23 -5.82
C LEU A 30 -57.42 -32.40 -6.27
N LEU A 31 -57.88 -31.65 -7.28
CA LEU A 31 -59.19 -31.87 -7.92
C LEU A 31 -59.27 -33.24 -8.58
N SER A 32 -58.13 -33.73 -9.07
CA SER A 32 -58.03 -35.09 -9.56
C SER A 32 -58.10 -36.09 -8.41
N GLN A 33 -57.66 -35.82 -7.17
CA GLN A 33 -57.71 -36.84 -6.10
C GLN A 33 -59.11 -37.41 -5.88
N ASP A 34 -60.18 -36.62 -5.93
CA ASP A 34 -61.54 -37.15 -5.80
C ASP A 34 -62.04 -37.89 -7.06
N LEU A 35 -61.53 -37.53 -8.25
CA LEU A 35 -61.89 -38.15 -9.54
C LEU A 35 -61.00 -39.35 -9.94
N VAL A 36 -59.74 -39.37 -9.46
CA VAL A 36 -58.62 -40.28 -9.73
C VAL A 36 -58.54 -41.31 -8.61
N ALA A 37 -58.91 -41.02 -7.36
CA ALA A 37 -59.11 -42.08 -6.37
C ALA A 37 -60.27 -43.02 -6.77
N SER A 38 -61.21 -42.53 -7.58
CA SER A 38 -62.33 -43.31 -8.13
C SER A 38 -61.95 -44.12 -9.39
N ILE A 39 -60.90 -43.74 -10.15
CA ILE A 39 -60.59 -44.31 -11.49
C ILE A 39 -59.13 -44.79 -11.65
N ALA A 40 -58.18 -44.37 -10.81
CA ALA A 40 -56.76 -44.53 -11.09
C ALA A 40 -56.03 -45.52 -10.17
N ASN A 41 -55.31 -46.42 -10.82
CA ASN A 41 -54.53 -47.48 -10.19
C ASN A 41 -53.27 -46.93 -9.49
N HIS A 42 -52.64 -47.72 -8.60
CA HIS A 42 -51.43 -47.38 -7.84
C HIS A 42 -50.30 -46.75 -8.68
N ASN A 43 -50.17 -47.19 -9.93
CA ASN A 43 -49.19 -46.67 -10.88
C ASN A 43 -49.36 -45.17 -11.19
N THR A 44 -50.60 -44.66 -11.23
CA THR A 44 -50.87 -43.25 -11.54
C THR A 44 -50.42 -42.32 -10.41
N GLN A 45 -50.58 -42.75 -9.15
CA GLN A 45 -50.13 -41.98 -8.00
C GLN A 45 -48.60 -41.86 -7.95
N ILE A 46 -47.88 -42.94 -8.26
CA ILE A 46 -46.41 -42.95 -8.34
C ILE A 46 -45.92 -41.96 -9.41
N ILE A 47 -46.56 -41.92 -10.57
CA ILE A 47 -46.18 -41.01 -11.68
C ILE A 47 -46.34 -39.54 -11.28
N ILE A 48 -47.41 -39.18 -10.57
CA ILE A 48 -47.67 -37.81 -10.11
C ILE A 48 -46.59 -37.36 -9.11
N ILE A 49 -46.27 -38.20 -8.12
CA ILE A 49 -45.24 -37.90 -7.11
C ILE A 49 -43.86 -37.77 -7.78
N ALA A 50 -43.51 -38.71 -8.67
CA ALA A 50 -42.25 -38.66 -9.39
C ALA A 50 -42.10 -37.37 -10.23
N SER A 51 -43.18 -36.93 -10.87
CA SER A 51 -43.22 -35.70 -11.66
C SER A 51 -43.05 -34.45 -10.79
N PHE A 52 -43.66 -34.42 -9.60
CA PHE A 52 -43.51 -33.32 -8.65
C PHE A 52 -42.08 -33.21 -8.09
N VAL A 53 -41.48 -34.35 -7.73
CA VAL A 53 -40.08 -34.39 -7.26
C VAL A 53 -39.12 -33.92 -8.35
N LEU A 54 -39.33 -34.36 -9.60
CA LEU A 54 -38.53 -33.91 -10.74
C LEU A 54 -38.66 -32.40 -10.97
N PHE A 55 -39.86 -31.85 -10.85
CA PHE A 55 -40.10 -30.41 -10.97
C PHE A 55 -39.38 -29.60 -9.91
N LEU A 56 -39.43 -30.01 -8.63
CA LEU A 56 -38.68 -29.36 -7.55
C LEU A 56 -37.17 -29.44 -7.77
N ALA A 57 -36.67 -30.58 -8.24
CA ALA A 57 -35.26 -30.75 -8.57
C ALA A 57 -34.82 -29.79 -9.69
N ILE A 58 -35.65 -29.58 -10.72
CA ILE A 58 -35.40 -28.62 -11.80
C ILE A 58 -35.34 -27.18 -11.25
N ILE A 59 -36.30 -26.77 -10.41
CA ILE A 59 -36.28 -25.42 -9.80
C ILE A 59 -35.04 -25.23 -8.94
N PHE A 60 -34.69 -26.24 -8.12
CA PHE A 60 -33.50 -26.18 -7.27
C PHE A 60 -32.23 -26.08 -8.11
N GLN A 61 -32.10 -26.89 -9.17
CA GLN A 61 -30.98 -26.83 -10.10
C GLN A 61 -30.89 -25.47 -10.78
N TYR A 62 -32.00 -24.91 -11.26
CA TYR A 62 -32.05 -23.58 -11.87
C TYR A 62 -31.63 -22.48 -10.90
N LYS A 63 -32.03 -22.58 -9.62
CA LYS A 63 -31.64 -21.61 -8.60
C LYS A 63 -30.14 -21.72 -8.29
N GLN A 64 -29.62 -22.93 -8.15
CA GLN A 64 -28.18 -23.14 -7.90
C GLN A 64 -27.32 -22.64 -9.06
N THR A 65 -27.71 -22.92 -10.31
CA THR A 65 -26.97 -22.44 -11.49
C THR A 65 -27.04 -20.92 -11.61
N GLY A 66 -28.17 -20.29 -11.28
CA GLY A 66 -28.30 -18.84 -11.25
C GLY A 66 -27.33 -18.18 -10.26
N ILE A 67 -27.28 -18.68 -9.02
CA ILE A 67 -26.35 -18.18 -7.98
C ILE A 67 -24.89 -18.41 -8.39
N ALA A 68 -24.57 -19.60 -8.91
CA ALA A 68 -23.22 -19.92 -9.36
C ALA A 68 -22.76 -18.98 -10.50
N LEU A 69 -23.66 -18.66 -11.43
CA LEU A 69 -23.38 -17.73 -12.53
C LEU A 69 -23.18 -16.29 -12.03
N GLU A 70 -24.01 -15.84 -11.09
CA GLU A 70 -23.87 -14.52 -10.46
C GLU A 70 -22.55 -14.39 -9.70
N ASN A 71 -22.22 -15.39 -8.88
CA ASN A 71 -20.94 -15.45 -8.16
C ASN A 71 -19.75 -15.46 -9.12
N ALA A 72 -19.80 -16.28 -10.18
CA ALA A 72 -18.74 -16.32 -11.18
C ALA A 72 -18.53 -14.96 -11.87
N THR A 73 -19.63 -14.26 -12.16
CA THR A 73 -19.58 -12.90 -12.72
C THR A 73 -18.98 -11.91 -11.73
N LEU A 74 -19.39 -11.97 -10.46
CA LEU A 74 -18.85 -11.12 -9.40
C LEU A 74 -17.35 -11.35 -9.20
N TYR A 75 -16.90 -12.61 -9.13
CA TYR A 75 -15.48 -12.95 -9.03
C TYR A 75 -14.70 -12.41 -10.22
N LYS A 76 -15.25 -12.49 -11.44
CA LYS A 76 -14.60 -11.94 -12.63
C LYS A 76 -14.43 -10.43 -12.53
N VAL A 77 -15.48 -9.71 -12.14
CA VAL A 77 -15.42 -8.24 -11.96
C VAL A 77 -14.42 -7.86 -10.87
N LEU A 78 -14.38 -8.59 -9.75
CA LEU A 78 -13.40 -8.36 -8.68
C LEU A 78 -11.97 -8.58 -9.17
N GLN A 79 -11.70 -9.64 -9.93
CA GLN A 79 -10.38 -9.89 -10.51
C GLN A 79 -9.98 -8.80 -11.51
N GLU A 80 -10.88 -8.36 -12.38
CA GLU A 80 -10.62 -7.27 -13.32
C GLU A 80 -10.31 -5.96 -12.59
N LYS A 81 -11.05 -5.65 -11.52
CA LYS A 81 -10.81 -4.47 -10.68
C LYS A 81 -9.48 -4.55 -9.94
N GLN A 82 -9.15 -5.71 -9.38
CA GLN A 82 -7.87 -5.92 -8.70
C GLN A 82 -6.70 -5.75 -9.68
N ALA A 83 -6.80 -6.35 -10.88
CA ALA A 83 -5.77 -6.23 -11.90
C ALA A 83 -5.55 -4.79 -12.39
N LEU A 84 -6.63 -3.99 -12.45
CA LEU A 84 -6.52 -2.55 -12.75
C LEU A 84 -5.80 -1.80 -11.62
N LEU A 85 -6.19 -2.03 -10.37
CA LEU A 85 -5.57 -1.40 -9.21
C LEU A 85 -4.08 -1.77 -9.11
N ASP A 86 -3.73 -3.04 -9.31
CA ASP A 86 -2.35 -3.52 -9.30
C ASP A 86 -1.52 -2.84 -10.39
N ARG A 87 -2.10 -2.65 -11.58
CA ARG A 87 -1.44 -1.92 -12.68
C ARG A 87 -1.21 -0.45 -12.32
N ASP A 88 -2.20 0.23 -11.75
CA ASP A 88 -2.07 1.64 -11.34
C ASP A 88 -1.00 1.79 -10.24
N LEU A 89 -0.96 0.86 -9.28
CA LEU A 89 0.09 0.82 -8.25
C LEU A 89 1.47 0.53 -8.82
N GLN A 90 1.59 -0.32 -9.84
CA GLN A 90 2.86 -0.56 -10.54
C GLN A 90 3.34 0.69 -11.28
N MET A 91 2.42 1.45 -11.91
CA MET A 91 2.78 2.73 -12.53
C MET A 91 3.25 3.73 -11.48
N ALA A 92 2.52 3.87 -10.37
CA ALA A 92 2.92 4.74 -9.25
C ALA A 92 4.30 4.36 -8.70
N ARG A 93 4.57 3.05 -8.55
CA ARG A 93 5.89 2.53 -8.15
C ARG A 93 6.99 2.96 -9.11
N SER A 94 6.76 2.87 -10.42
CA SER A 94 7.77 3.26 -11.41
C SER A 94 8.14 4.74 -11.31
N VAL A 95 7.14 5.61 -11.06
CA VAL A 95 7.37 7.03 -10.81
C VAL A 95 8.16 7.23 -9.51
N GLN A 96 7.75 6.55 -8.43
CA GLN A 96 8.40 6.62 -7.13
C GLN A 96 9.88 6.18 -7.19
N GLN A 97 10.17 5.10 -7.89
CA GLN A 97 11.53 4.62 -8.11
C GLN A 97 12.38 5.59 -8.92
N GLY A 98 11.76 6.41 -9.78
CA GLY A 98 12.44 7.48 -10.50
C GLY A 98 12.83 8.67 -9.62
N LEU A 99 12.23 8.82 -8.43
CA LEU A 99 12.57 9.87 -7.46
C LEU A 99 13.76 9.48 -6.57
N ILE A 100 13.97 8.19 -6.35
CA ILE A 100 15.11 7.68 -5.59
C ILE A 100 16.34 7.60 -6.51
N PRO A 101 17.55 7.99 -6.07
CA PRO A 101 18.74 7.96 -6.92
C PRO A 101 19.00 6.57 -7.50
N SER A 102 19.04 6.50 -8.84
CA SER A 102 19.37 5.28 -9.58
C SER A 102 20.87 4.99 -9.61
N GLN A 103 21.69 6.01 -9.39
CA GLN A 103 23.15 5.91 -9.32
C GLN A 103 23.63 6.38 -7.96
N ILE A 104 24.55 5.59 -7.39
CA ILE A 104 25.23 5.95 -6.15
C ILE A 104 26.48 6.76 -6.56
N PRO A 105 26.68 7.96 -6.00
CA PRO A 105 27.87 8.75 -6.32
C PRO A 105 29.14 8.04 -5.87
N ASN A 106 30.28 8.39 -6.48
CA ASN A 106 31.58 7.81 -6.15
C ASN A 106 32.59 8.92 -5.79
N PRO A 107 32.39 9.60 -4.65
CA PRO A 107 33.28 10.68 -4.27
C PRO A 107 34.67 10.16 -3.88
N PRO A 108 35.74 10.92 -4.18
CA PRO A 108 37.10 10.52 -3.88
C PRO A 108 37.31 10.16 -2.40
N GLY A 109 37.88 8.99 -2.14
CA GLY A 109 38.25 8.56 -0.78
C GLY A 109 37.11 7.96 0.04
N PHE A 110 35.92 7.79 -0.53
CA PHE A 110 34.78 7.13 0.11
C PHE A 110 34.22 6.02 -0.77
N SER A 111 33.63 5.01 -0.14
CA SER A 111 32.89 3.95 -0.80
C SER A 111 31.45 4.00 -0.30
N LEU A 112 30.50 4.15 -1.21
CA LEU A 112 29.08 4.27 -0.88
C LEU A 112 28.33 3.05 -1.41
N ALA A 113 27.37 2.59 -0.62
CA ALA A 113 26.44 1.54 -0.99
C ALA A 113 25.07 1.89 -0.38
N ALA A 114 24.00 1.68 -1.15
CA ALA A 114 22.65 1.95 -0.74
C ALA A 114 21.71 0.90 -1.33
N ARG A 115 20.67 0.56 -0.58
CA ARG A 115 19.61 -0.34 -1.04
C ARG A 115 18.31 0.03 -0.32
N CYS A 116 17.26 0.28 -1.10
CA CYS A 116 15.90 0.44 -0.60
C CYS A 116 15.04 -0.66 -1.22
N LEU A 117 14.37 -1.45 -0.37
CA LEU A 117 13.45 -2.49 -0.78
C LEU A 117 12.07 -2.21 -0.15
N PRO A 118 11.11 -1.67 -0.91
CA PRO A 118 9.78 -1.44 -0.39
C PRO A 118 9.10 -2.76 0.00
N ALA A 119 8.42 -2.79 1.15
CA ALA A 119 7.65 -3.95 1.61
C ALA A 119 6.40 -4.23 0.73
N ALA A 120 5.89 -3.20 0.06
CA ALA A 120 4.73 -3.26 -0.84
C ALA A 120 5.07 -2.70 -2.23
N ASN A 121 4.04 -2.45 -3.07
CA ASN A 121 4.25 -1.82 -4.37
C ASN A 121 4.83 -0.40 -4.24
N ILE A 122 4.45 0.35 -3.19
CA ILE A 122 4.91 1.71 -2.91
C ILE A 122 5.14 1.84 -1.40
N GLY A 123 6.12 2.66 -1.00
CA GLY A 123 6.55 2.78 0.40
C GLY A 123 6.73 4.23 0.88
N GLY A 124 6.97 4.40 2.18
CA GLY A 124 7.31 5.70 2.80
C GLY A 124 8.82 5.98 2.81
N ASP A 125 9.64 4.92 2.85
CA ASP A 125 11.09 5.00 2.89
C ASP A 125 11.70 5.57 1.61
N PHE A 126 12.70 6.43 1.78
CA PHE A 126 13.50 6.98 0.70
C PHE A 126 14.90 7.34 1.18
N TYR A 127 15.84 7.36 0.25
CA TYR A 127 17.15 7.95 0.47
C TYR A 127 17.50 8.86 -0.70
N GLU A 128 18.41 9.80 -0.45
CA GLU A 128 18.91 10.69 -1.48
C GLU A 128 20.38 11.00 -1.29
N PHE A 129 21.08 11.16 -2.41
CA PHE A 129 22.44 11.66 -2.48
C PHE A 129 22.46 12.93 -3.32
N ILE A 130 22.98 14.02 -2.77
CA ILE A 130 23.09 15.30 -3.49
C ILE A 130 24.55 15.72 -3.48
N GLU A 131 25.20 15.60 -4.63
CA GLU A 131 26.58 16.01 -4.84
C GLU A 131 26.66 17.54 -5.04
N LYS A 132 27.48 18.18 -4.21
CA LYS A 132 27.94 19.56 -4.38
C LYS A 132 29.45 19.56 -4.62
N SER A 133 30.04 20.74 -4.83
CA SER A 133 31.46 20.89 -5.13
C SER A 133 32.38 20.16 -4.13
N ASP A 134 32.20 20.37 -2.83
CA ASP A 134 33.05 19.79 -1.77
C ASP A 134 32.28 18.98 -0.72
N THR A 135 30.97 18.85 -0.91
CA THR A 135 30.06 18.24 0.05
C THR A 135 29.18 17.23 -0.63
N LEU A 136 29.07 16.04 -0.05
CA LEU A 136 28.03 15.08 -0.37
C LEU A 136 26.95 15.15 0.72
N ASN A 137 25.74 15.52 0.34
CA ASN A 137 24.59 15.37 1.24
C ASN A 137 24.02 13.96 1.10
N ILE A 138 23.70 13.36 2.24
CA ILE A 138 23.10 12.04 2.37
C ILE A 138 21.83 12.23 3.19
N ILE A 139 20.70 11.83 2.64
CA ILE A 139 19.39 11.95 3.28
C ILE A 139 18.80 10.55 3.33
N LEU A 140 18.29 10.17 4.50
CA LEU A 140 17.46 8.98 4.67
C LEU A 140 16.21 9.41 5.39
N GLY A 141 15.04 9.00 4.90
CA GLY A 141 13.79 9.31 5.55
C GLY A 141 12.77 8.19 5.43
N ASP A 142 11.82 8.23 6.35
CA ASP A 142 10.66 7.36 6.35
C ASP A 142 9.41 8.15 6.75
N VAL A 143 8.30 7.85 6.08
CA VAL A 143 7.01 8.47 6.28
C VAL A 143 6.11 7.49 7.01
N SER A 144 5.56 7.93 8.14
CA SER A 144 4.65 7.09 8.92
C SER A 144 3.43 6.65 8.12
N GLY A 145 2.93 5.45 8.41
CA GLY A 145 1.84 4.83 7.67
C GLY A 145 2.32 4.02 6.46
N HIS A 146 1.41 3.65 5.57
CA HIS A 146 1.72 2.74 4.47
C HIS A 146 0.86 3.01 3.22
N GLY A 147 1.31 2.49 2.08
CA GLY A 147 0.58 2.53 0.81
C GLY A 147 0.64 3.91 0.13
N VAL A 148 -0.45 4.30 -0.52
CA VAL A 148 -0.48 5.48 -1.40
C VAL A 148 -0.26 6.79 -0.65
N SER A 149 -0.82 6.93 0.55
CA SER A 149 -0.70 8.17 1.33
C SER A 149 0.76 8.45 1.70
N SER A 150 1.45 7.48 2.31
CA SER A 150 2.86 7.66 2.70
C SER A 150 3.76 7.83 1.49
N ALA A 151 3.49 7.15 0.37
CA ALA A 151 4.24 7.31 -0.87
C ALA A 151 4.14 8.71 -1.49
N LEU A 152 2.96 9.36 -1.42
CA LEU A 152 2.77 10.73 -1.90
C LEU A 152 3.49 11.75 -1.02
N VAL A 153 3.41 11.56 0.30
CA VAL A 153 4.13 12.40 1.27
C VAL A 153 5.63 12.24 1.09
N MET A 154 6.11 11.01 0.87
CA MET A 154 7.51 10.74 0.55
C MET A 154 7.95 11.55 -0.68
N ALA A 155 7.21 11.47 -1.78
CA ALA A 155 7.53 12.18 -3.02
C ALA A 155 7.57 13.71 -2.81
N LEU A 156 6.62 14.25 -2.05
CA LEU A 156 6.60 15.67 -1.67
C LEU A 156 7.84 16.04 -0.85
N THR A 157 8.14 15.27 0.19
CA THR A 157 9.31 15.49 1.05
C THR A 157 10.60 15.42 0.27
N ASN A 158 10.79 14.39 -0.56
CA ASN A 158 11.99 14.22 -1.38
C ASN A 158 12.20 15.43 -2.31
N GLY A 159 11.15 15.92 -2.98
CA GLY A 159 11.23 17.13 -3.80
C GLY A 159 11.60 18.39 -3.02
N ILE A 160 10.97 18.61 -1.85
CA ILE A 160 11.29 19.74 -0.96
C ILE A 160 12.73 19.67 -0.47
N MET A 161 13.15 18.49 -0.01
CA MET A 161 14.50 18.26 0.48
C MET A 161 15.52 18.50 -0.63
N ASN A 162 15.31 17.96 -1.83
CA ASN A 162 16.21 18.19 -2.96
C ASN A 162 16.43 19.69 -3.21
N GLU A 163 15.35 20.46 -3.35
CA GLU A 163 15.41 21.89 -3.66
C GLU A 163 16.11 22.72 -2.57
N ILE A 164 15.77 22.52 -1.29
CA ILE A 164 16.35 23.27 -0.18
C ILE A 164 17.82 22.88 0.03
N SER A 165 18.10 21.58 -0.06
CA SER A 165 19.45 21.04 0.13
C SER A 165 20.44 21.57 -0.88
N GLN A 166 20.01 22.04 -2.06
CA GLN A 166 20.91 22.69 -3.02
C GLN A 166 21.40 24.05 -2.50
N LYS A 167 20.55 24.80 -1.78
CA LYS A 167 20.81 26.17 -1.34
C LYS A 167 21.56 26.24 -0.01
N SER A 168 21.23 25.37 0.94
CA SER A 168 21.82 25.34 2.28
C SER A 168 22.94 24.29 2.39
N SER A 169 23.98 24.59 3.17
CA SER A 169 25.00 23.62 3.59
C SER A 169 24.77 23.07 4.99
N SER A 170 23.80 23.61 5.73
CA SER A 170 23.50 23.28 7.13
C SER A 170 22.34 22.27 7.20
N PRO A 171 22.58 21.01 7.62
CA PRO A 171 21.54 20.04 7.90
C PRO A 171 20.37 20.57 8.74
N ALA A 172 20.62 21.26 9.86
CA ALA A 172 19.54 21.72 10.73
C ALA A 172 18.70 22.82 10.09
N ASN A 173 19.33 23.78 9.42
CA ASN A 173 18.59 24.83 8.72
C ASN A 173 17.75 24.24 7.59
N THR A 174 18.28 23.27 6.85
CA THR A 174 17.53 22.54 5.83
C THR A 174 16.31 21.83 6.42
N LEU A 175 16.46 21.14 7.56
CA LEU A 175 15.32 20.47 8.21
C LEU A 175 14.29 21.46 8.76
N ASN A 176 14.71 22.58 9.33
CA ASN A 176 13.78 23.64 9.79
C ASN A 176 12.97 24.22 8.63
N GLU A 177 13.65 24.55 7.52
CA GLU A 177 12.98 25.09 6.32
C GLU A 177 12.07 24.04 5.68
N ALA A 178 12.52 22.78 5.56
CA ALA A 178 11.71 21.70 5.05
C ALA A 178 10.47 21.45 5.93
N ASN A 179 10.62 21.48 7.25
CA ASN A 179 9.50 21.31 8.18
C ASN A 179 8.43 22.40 7.98
N HIS A 180 8.84 23.65 7.76
CA HIS A 180 7.92 24.75 7.48
C HIS A 180 7.02 24.47 6.26
N TYR A 181 7.59 23.96 5.17
CA TYR A 181 6.83 23.59 3.98
C TYR A 181 6.00 22.31 4.18
N ILE A 182 6.60 21.26 4.73
CA ILE A 182 5.95 19.96 4.91
C ILE A 182 4.74 20.10 5.85
N GLN A 183 4.86 20.87 6.93
CA GLN A 183 3.76 21.11 7.86
C GLN A 183 2.55 21.72 7.17
N HIS A 184 2.76 22.67 6.24
CA HIS A 184 1.64 23.28 5.50
C HIS A 184 0.81 22.23 4.74
N TYR A 185 1.48 21.26 4.12
CA TYR A 185 0.81 20.18 3.39
C TYR A 185 0.25 19.07 4.30
N LEU A 186 0.88 18.83 5.45
CA LEU A 186 0.49 17.77 6.38
C LEU A 186 -0.44 18.23 7.52
N ALA A 187 -0.82 19.50 7.59
CA ALA A 187 -1.60 20.07 8.71
C ALA A 187 -2.91 19.32 9.05
N ASN A 188 -3.53 18.66 8.06
CA ASN A 188 -4.75 17.86 8.24
C ASN A 188 -4.53 16.35 8.05
N ASN A 189 -3.27 15.92 7.95
CA ASN A 189 -2.89 14.53 7.72
C ASN A 189 -2.40 13.88 9.03
N ILE A 190 -2.58 12.57 9.15
CA ILE A 190 -2.02 11.75 10.24
C ILE A 190 -0.55 11.38 9.98
N ASN A 191 -0.07 11.53 8.74
CA ASN A 191 1.31 11.21 8.36
C ASN A 191 2.29 12.24 8.94
N PHE A 192 3.47 11.76 9.30
CA PHE A 192 4.63 12.55 9.70
C PHE A 192 5.87 11.94 9.07
N VAL A 193 6.97 12.69 9.03
CA VAL A 193 8.20 12.23 8.40
C VAL A 193 9.33 12.18 9.41
N THR A 194 10.03 11.06 9.45
CA THR A 194 11.32 10.93 10.12
C THR A 194 12.44 11.10 9.09
N ILE A 195 13.47 11.90 9.39
CA ILE A 195 14.61 12.12 8.49
C ILE A 195 15.93 12.11 9.26
N PHE A 196 16.96 11.51 8.68
CA PHE A 196 18.36 11.74 8.98
C PHE A 196 19.01 12.48 7.82
N TYR A 197 19.63 13.61 8.11
CA TYR A 197 20.37 14.41 7.12
C TYR A 197 21.84 14.48 7.52
N ALA A 198 22.75 14.10 6.62
CA ALA A 198 24.18 14.31 6.78
C ALA A 198 24.76 15.12 5.61
N ALA A 199 25.60 16.09 5.91
CA ALA A 199 26.46 16.80 4.99
C ALA A 199 27.92 16.36 5.24
N LEU A 200 28.48 15.59 4.30
CA LEU A 200 29.85 15.10 4.37
C LEU A 200 30.76 15.98 3.53
N ASN A 201 31.68 16.70 4.18
CA ASN A 201 32.74 17.40 3.47
C ASN A 201 33.83 16.40 3.05
N ILE A 202 34.07 16.31 1.75
CA ILE A 202 34.88 15.24 1.14
C ILE A 202 36.38 15.51 1.38
N ASN A 203 36.76 16.79 1.45
CA ASN A 203 38.16 17.20 1.59
C ASN A 203 38.69 16.97 3.00
N ASN A 204 37.91 17.33 4.02
CA ASN A 204 38.35 17.21 5.42
C ASN A 204 37.71 16.03 6.17
N LYS A 205 36.84 15.24 5.52
CA LYS A 205 36.14 14.08 6.10
C LYS A 205 35.29 14.41 7.34
N LYS A 206 34.87 15.66 7.48
CA LYS A 206 33.96 16.11 8.52
C LYS A 206 32.53 15.87 8.05
N MET A 207 31.75 15.19 8.87
CA MET A 207 30.32 15.01 8.64
C MET A 207 29.54 15.83 9.66
N THR A 208 28.77 16.79 9.18
CA THR A 208 27.77 17.53 9.96
C THR A 208 26.43 16.90 9.70
N TYR A 209 25.62 16.68 10.72
CA TYR A 209 24.33 16.02 10.57
C TYR A 209 23.27 16.59 11.51
N SER A 210 22.01 16.37 11.15
CA SER A 210 20.85 16.65 11.97
C SER A 210 19.77 15.61 11.71
N LYS A 211 18.94 15.36 12.71
CA LYS A 211 17.98 14.27 12.75
C LYS A 211 16.60 14.81 13.13
N GLY A 212 15.61 14.54 12.31
CA GLY A 212 14.21 14.78 12.63
C GLY A 212 13.49 13.50 12.98
N GLY A 213 13.51 13.12 14.26
CA GLY A 213 12.78 11.95 14.79
C GLY A 213 13.19 10.57 14.25
N HIS A 214 14.16 10.51 13.33
CA HIS A 214 14.63 9.23 12.75
C HIS A 214 15.53 8.45 13.71
N LEU A 215 15.93 7.25 13.30
CA LEU A 215 16.90 6.44 14.02
C LEU A 215 18.30 7.08 13.90
N PRO A 216 19.12 7.04 14.97
CA PRO A 216 20.52 7.46 14.90
C PRO A 216 21.31 6.62 13.89
N ALA A 217 22.22 7.23 13.14
CA ALA A 217 23.14 6.47 12.30
C ALA A 217 24.21 5.77 13.16
N LEU A 218 24.74 4.63 12.70
CA LEU A 218 25.80 3.90 13.42
C LEU A 218 27.16 4.23 12.81
N LEU A 219 28.09 4.69 13.64
CA LEU A 219 29.48 4.88 13.28
C LEU A 219 30.34 3.79 13.90
N PHE A 220 30.94 2.97 13.06
CA PHE A 220 31.98 2.02 13.44
C PHE A 220 33.34 2.65 13.20
N LYS A 221 34.05 2.99 14.28
CA LYS A 221 35.46 3.36 14.16
C LYS A 221 36.28 2.11 13.92
N LYS A 222 37.29 2.22 13.06
CA LYS A 222 38.18 1.11 12.69
C LYS A 222 38.71 0.31 13.89
N ASP A 223 39.04 1.00 14.98
CA ASP A 223 39.71 0.41 16.15
C ASP A 223 38.78 0.15 17.34
N THR A 224 37.45 0.26 17.16
CA THR A 224 36.47 0.03 18.23
C THR A 224 35.50 -1.09 17.89
N ALA A 225 35.24 -1.98 18.86
CA ALA A 225 34.30 -3.08 18.67
C ALA A 225 32.81 -2.64 18.74
N SER A 226 32.49 -1.56 19.46
CA SER A 226 31.13 -1.07 19.64
C SER A 226 30.83 0.13 18.73
N PRO A 227 29.64 0.18 18.08
CA PRO A 227 29.26 1.35 17.31
C PRO A 227 28.99 2.56 18.19
N GLN A 228 29.37 3.74 17.72
CA GLN A 228 28.89 5.01 18.24
C GLN A 228 27.58 5.36 17.54
N MET A 229 26.55 5.72 18.32
CA MET A 229 25.32 6.29 17.76
C MET A 229 25.54 7.76 17.43
N LEU A 230 25.30 8.11 16.17
CA LEU A 230 25.27 9.49 15.70
C LEU A 230 23.85 10.01 15.89
N ASP A 231 23.62 10.61 17.05
CA ASP A 231 22.32 11.15 17.43
C ASP A 231 22.37 12.68 17.53
N SER A 232 21.23 13.33 17.30
CA SER A 232 21.07 14.76 17.44
C SER A 232 19.65 15.09 17.88
N GLU A 233 19.46 16.20 18.58
CA GLU A 233 18.14 16.65 18.99
C GLU A 233 17.32 17.13 17.79
N GLY A 234 16.05 16.72 17.76
CA GLY A 234 15.07 17.10 16.75
C GLY A 234 13.83 16.23 16.83
N THR A 235 12.72 16.73 16.30
CA THR A 235 11.41 16.05 16.29
C THR A 235 11.03 15.61 14.88
N VAL A 236 9.95 14.87 14.72
CA VAL A 236 9.43 14.51 13.39
C VAL A 236 9.00 15.74 12.61
N LEU A 237 9.14 15.70 11.28
CA LEU A 237 8.70 16.77 10.40
C LEU A 237 7.19 16.66 10.12
N GLY A 238 6.56 17.81 9.92
CA GLY A 238 5.15 17.95 9.52
C GLY A 238 4.15 18.04 10.67
N VAL A 239 4.57 17.81 11.91
CA VAL A 239 3.67 17.79 13.08
C VAL A 239 3.72 19.10 13.87
N PHE A 240 4.92 19.53 14.26
CA PHE A 240 5.13 20.70 15.11
C PHE A 240 5.63 21.87 14.26
N GLY A 241 5.10 23.08 14.50
CA GLY A 241 5.50 24.27 13.75
C GLY A 241 6.77 24.92 14.26
N ASP A 242 6.90 25.03 15.58
CA ASP A 242 8.12 25.49 16.24
C ASP A 242 9.02 24.28 16.49
N THR A 243 9.93 24.01 15.54
CA THR A 243 10.94 22.97 15.68
C THR A 243 12.31 23.58 15.90
N ASN A 244 13.13 22.91 16.71
CA ASN A 244 14.53 23.25 16.86
C ASN A 244 15.36 22.00 16.55
N PHE A 245 15.71 21.84 15.26
CA PHE A 245 16.68 20.84 14.85
C PHE A 245 18.08 21.33 15.22
N LEU A 246 18.88 20.49 15.88
CA LEU A 246 20.26 20.80 16.22
C LEU A 246 21.22 20.09 15.28
N GLU A 247 22.35 20.73 15.01
CA GLU A 247 23.46 20.11 14.30
C GLU A 247 24.41 19.44 15.26
N THR A 248 24.93 18.31 14.83
CA THR A 248 26.04 17.63 15.48
C THR A 248 27.09 17.31 14.43
N GLU A 249 28.33 17.20 14.85
CA GLU A 249 29.46 16.99 13.95
C GLU A 249 30.27 15.79 14.40
N VAL A 250 30.81 15.07 13.43
CA VAL A 250 31.76 13.98 13.68
C VAL A 250 32.87 14.00 12.65
N GLN A 251 34.10 13.80 13.13
CA GLN A 251 35.26 13.64 12.26
C GLN A 251 35.39 12.17 11.87
N LEU A 252 35.39 11.88 10.57
CA LEU A 252 35.62 10.54 10.04
C LEU A 252 37.12 10.33 9.76
N SER A 253 37.57 9.09 9.95
CA SER A 253 38.92 8.63 9.68
C SER A 253 38.90 7.51 8.63
N THR A 254 40.04 7.26 8.00
CA THR A 254 40.15 6.17 7.01
C THR A 254 39.88 4.82 7.66
N GLY A 255 38.92 4.08 7.11
CA GLY A 255 38.48 2.78 7.62
C GLY A 255 37.25 2.84 8.54
N ASP A 256 36.78 4.04 8.88
CA ASP A 256 35.49 4.22 9.54
C ASP A 256 34.33 3.84 8.59
N VAL A 257 33.27 3.27 9.16
CA VAL A 257 32.05 2.92 8.42
C VAL A 257 30.86 3.59 9.09
N VAL A 258 30.04 4.29 8.30
CA VAL A 258 28.76 4.85 8.75
C VAL A 258 27.63 4.06 8.12
N ILE A 259 26.65 3.64 8.92
CA ILE A 259 25.46 2.92 8.49
C ILE A 259 24.23 3.75 8.81
N PHE A 260 23.46 4.07 7.77
CA PHE A 260 22.12 4.66 7.87
C PHE A 260 21.11 3.54 7.61
N TYR A 261 20.03 3.51 8.37
CA TYR A 261 19.03 2.44 8.31
C TYR A 261 17.67 2.93 8.79
N THR A 262 16.61 2.34 8.25
CA THR A 262 15.23 2.51 8.72
C THR A 262 14.85 1.37 9.66
N ASP A 263 13.74 1.52 10.37
CA ASP A 263 13.19 0.50 11.27
C ASP A 263 12.83 -0.80 10.54
N GLY A 264 12.51 -0.74 9.25
CA GLY A 264 12.30 -1.92 8.40
C GLY A 264 13.46 -2.92 8.43
N LEU A 265 14.71 -2.50 8.69
CA LEU A 265 15.84 -3.43 8.88
C LEU A 265 15.75 -4.19 10.22
N ILE A 266 15.29 -3.53 11.28
CA ILE A 266 15.17 -4.10 12.62
C ILE A 266 13.94 -5.02 12.70
N GLU A 267 12.82 -4.64 12.06
CA GLU A 267 11.56 -5.38 12.12
C GLU A 267 11.63 -6.77 11.46
N ILE A 268 12.50 -6.95 10.45
CA ILE A 268 12.74 -8.26 9.80
C ILE A 268 13.24 -9.30 10.82
N GLN A 269 13.91 -8.88 11.90
CA GLN A 269 14.47 -9.79 12.89
C GLN A 269 13.42 -10.42 13.82
N ASN A 270 12.17 -9.92 13.80
CA ASN A 270 11.07 -10.37 14.65
C ASN A 270 9.90 -11.01 13.87
N SER A 271 10.08 -11.30 12.57
CA SER A 271 9.06 -11.91 11.70
C SER A 271 9.38 -13.36 11.34
#